data_AF-A0A6L8LE79-F1
#
_entry.id   AF-A0A6L8LE79-F1
#
_cell.length_a   1.000
_cell.length_b   1.000
_cell.length_c   1.000
_cell.angle_alpha   90.00
_cell.angle_beta   90.00
_cell.angle_gamma   90.00
#
_symmetry.space_group_name_H-M   'P 1'
#
loop_
_entity.id
_entity.type
_entity.pdbx_description
1 polymer ?
#
loop_
_entity_poly.entity_id
_entity_poly.type
_entity_poly.pdbx_seq_one_letter_code
_entity_poly.pdbx_strand_id
1 'polypeptide(L)' 'MPAISRESLEKILGPIDDNSLAAIQDSGASLRDVSEAKAIADGKSDIVGQGEQAIPGPVKQVLTILSGARR' A
#
# COMPACT_ATOMS: atom_id res chain seq x y z
N MET A 1 13.37 -9.30 -9.00
CA MET A 1 13.15 -8.39 -7.85
C MET A 1 12.76 -9.25 -6.66
N PRO A 2 13.33 -9.07 -5.47
CA PRO A 2 12.95 -9.89 -4.32
C PRO A 2 11.48 -9.63 -3.97
N ALA A 3 10.68 -10.68 -3.91
CA ALA A 3 9.28 -10.60 -3.51
C ALA A 3 9.18 -10.07 -2.08
N ILE A 4 8.26 -9.13 -1.82
CA ILE A 4 8.04 -8.64 -0.47
C ILE A 4 7.48 -9.77 0.38
N SER A 5 8.11 -10.05 1.52
CA SER A 5 7.65 -11.07 2.46
C SER A 5 6.37 -10.62 3.20
N ARG A 6 5.47 -11.58 3.48
CA ARG A 6 4.26 -11.36 4.29
C ARG A 6 4.58 -10.62 5.58
N GLU A 7 5.58 -11.09 6.33
CA GLU A 7 5.97 -10.50 7.61
C GLU A 7 6.30 -9.00 7.50
N SER A 8 6.95 -8.59 6.41
CA SER A 8 7.30 -7.19 6.19
C SER A 8 6.06 -6.34 5.87
N LEU A 9 5.10 -6.90 5.13
CA LEU A 9 3.83 -6.23 4.85
C LEU A 9 2.96 -6.12 6.09
N GLU A 10 2.90 -7.18 6.90
CA GLU A 10 2.11 -7.21 8.13
C GLU A 10 2.61 -6.21 9.19
N LYS A 11 3.93 -5.97 9.25
CA LYS A 11 4.51 -4.92 10.10
C LYS A 11 4.02 -3.51 9.74
N ILE A 12 3.64 -3.29 8.47
CA ILE A 12 3.21 -1.98 7.96
C ILE A 12 1.68 -1.87 7.98
N LEU A 13 1.01 -2.88 7.42
CA LEU A 13 -0.42 -2.86 7.14
C LEU A 13 -1.26 -3.44 8.29
N GLY A 14 -0.62 -4.18 9.21
CA GLY A 14 -1.32 -5.05 10.13
C GLY A 14 -1.65 -6.40 9.48
N PRO A 15 -2.54 -7.21 10.08
CA PRO A 15 -2.95 -8.49 9.53
C PRO A 15 -3.46 -8.33 8.09
N ILE A 16 -2.95 -9.15 7.17
CA ILE A 16 -3.39 -9.16 5.76
C ILE A 16 -3.74 -10.58 5.31
N ASP A 17 -4.82 -10.71 4.55
CA ASP A 17 -5.21 -11.98 3.94
C ASP A 17 -4.30 -12.34 2.75
N ASP A 18 -4.29 -13.63 2.37
CA ASP A 18 -3.52 -14.14 1.22
C ASP A 18 -3.84 -13.40 -0.09
N ASN A 19 -5.10 -13.00 -0.28
CA ASN A 19 -5.53 -12.27 -1.48
C ASN A 19 -4.88 -10.88 -1.56
N SER A 20 -4.86 -10.15 -0.44
CA SER A 20 -4.22 -8.83 -0.36
C SER A 20 -2.70 -8.94 -0.51
N LEU A 21 -2.08 -9.97 0.07
CA LEU A 21 -0.67 -10.27 -0.10
C LEU A 21 -0.31 -10.49 -1.58
N ALA A 22 -1.06 -11.36 -2.27
CA ALA A 22 -0.84 -11.66 -3.68
C ALA A 22 -1.03 -10.42 -4.55
N ALA A 23 -2.07 -9.62 -4.32
CA ALA A 23 -2.32 -8.40 -5.08
C ALA A 23 -1.21 -7.35 -4.89
N ILE A 24 -0.67 -7.21 -3.68
CA ILE A 24 0.45 -6.29 -3.43
C ILE A 24 1.73 -6.78 -4.12
N GLN A 25 2.00 -8.09 -4.08
CA GLN A 25 3.16 -8.66 -4.76
C GLN A 25 3.06 -8.52 -6.30
N ASP A 26 1.88 -8.70 -6.86
CA ASP A 26 1.61 -8.57 -8.31
C ASP A 26 1.68 -7.11 -8.78
N SER A 27 1.35 -6.15 -7.91
CA SER A 27 1.44 -4.71 -8.22
C SER A 27 2.88 -4.22 -8.50
N GLY A 28 3.90 -5.01 -8.15
CA GLY A 28 5.30 -4.61 -8.24
C GLY A 28 5.69 -3.49 -7.27
N ALA A 29 4.83 -3.16 -6.32
CA ALA A 29 5.10 -2.18 -5.28
C ALA A 29 6.28 -2.61 -4.41
N SER A 30 7.04 -1.63 -3.92
CA SER A 30 8.10 -1.80 -2.92
C SER A 30 7.54 -1.59 -1.51
N LEU A 31 8.27 -2.02 -0.48
CA LEU A 31 7.89 -1.75 0.93
C LEU A 31 7.69 -0.26 1.22
N ARG A 32 8.44 0.60 0.53
CA ARG A 32 8.28 2.06 0.61
C ARG A 32 6.92 2.49 0.07
N ASP A 33 6.52 1.99 -1.10
CA ASP A 33 5.22 2.30 -1.71
C ASP A 33 4.06 1.83 -0.81
N VAL A 34 4.22 0.67 -0.18
CA VAL A 34 3.22 0.13 0.76
C VAL A 34 3.12 0.99 2.02
N SER A 35 4.25 1.45 2.56
CA SER A 35 4.28 2.34 3.72
C SER A 35 3.62 3.69 3.42
N GLU A 36 3.88 4.22 2.22
CA GLU A 36 3.29 5.48 1.76
C GLU A 36 1.78 5.33 1.52
N ALA A 37 1.34 4.25 0.88
CA ALA A 37 -0.07 3.92 0.73
C ALA A 37 -0.78 3.80 2.09
N LYS A 38 -0.14 3.16 3.07
CA LYS A 38 -0.69 3.05 4.42
C LYS A 38 -0.80 4.41 5.11
N ALA A 39 0.22 5.24 5.03
CA ALA A 39 0.20 6.59 5.60
C ALA A 39 -0.91 7.45 4.97
N ILE A 40 -1.13 7.33 3.66
CA ILE A 40 -2.24 8.00 2.95
C ILE A 40 -3.58 7.46 3.45
N ALA A 41 -3.74 6.13 3.53
CA ALA A 41 -4.98 5.50 3.99
C ALA A 41 -5.33 5.84 5.45
N ASP A 42 -4.33 6.03 6.32
CA ASP A 42 -4.52 6.47 7.71
C ASP A 42 -4.70 7.99 7.85
N GLY A 43 -4.68 8.75 6.76
CA GLY A 43 -4.76 10.22 6.79
C GLY A 43 -3.53 10.89 7.43
N LYS A 44 -2.42 10.16 7.55
CA LYS A 44 -1.15 10.63 8.11
C LYS A 44 -0.17 11.14 7.05
N SER A 45 -0.52 11.01 5.77
CA SER A 45 0.30 11.50 4.68
C SER A 45 -0.11 12.91 4.30
N ASP A 46 0.85 13.84 4.34
CA ASP A 46 0.69 15.23 3.90
C ASP A 46 0.37 15.37 2.40
N ILE A 47 0.53 14.28 1.62
CA ILE A 47 0.26 14.22 0.17
C ILE A 47 -1.22 14.50 -0.14
N VAL A 48 -2.14 14.18 0.76
CA VAL A 48 -3.59 14.40 0.53
C VAL A 48 -3.98 15.87 0.76
N GLY A 49 -3.16 16.63 1.51
CA GLY A 49 -3.44 18.03 1.89
C GLY A 49 -2.73 19.08 1.03
N GLN A 50 -1.69 18.69 0.29
CA GLN A 50 -0.95 19.56 -0.62
C GLN A 50 -1.45 19.31 -2.04
N GLY A 51 -2.19 20.27 -2.61
CA GLY A 51 -2.83 20.13 -3.92
C GLY A 51 -1.98 19.43 -4.98
N GLU A 52 -2.61 18.51 -5.70
CA GLU A 52 -2.12 17.90 -6.93
C GLU A 52 -0.70 17.29 -6.88
N GLN A 53 -0.29 16.68 -5.75
CA GLN A 53 0.83 15.74 -5.77
C GLN A 53 0.40 14.44 -6.45
N ALA A 54 1.09 14.08 -7.55
CA ALA A 54 0.85 12.83 -8.25
C ALA A 54 1.26 11.63 -7.38
N ILE A 55 0.27 10.86 -6.94
CA ILE A 55 0.49 9.58 -6.26
C ILE A 55 1.15 8.61 -7.26
N PRO A 56 2.32 8.01 -6.93
CA PRO A 56 2.98 7.04 -7.80
C PRO A 56 2.05 5.87 -8.15
N GLY A 57 2.14 5.35 -9.39
CA GLY A 57 1.30 4.25 -9.87
C GLY A 57 1.21 3.05 -8.91
N PRO A 58 2.34 2.51 -8.42
CA PRO A 58 2.35 1.42 -7.45
C PRO A 58 1.64 1.76 -6.13
N VAL A 59 1.87 2.97 -5.59
CA VAL A 59 1.20 3.46 -4.37
C VAL A 59 -0.32 3.51 -4.56
N LYS A 60 -0.79 3.98 -5.73
CA LYS A 60 -2.22 4.03 -6.07
C LYS A 60 -2.85 2.64 -6.18
N GLN A 61 -2.13 1.66 -6.72
CA GLN A 61 -2.61 0.27 -6.75
C GLN A 61 -2.72 -0.31 -5.35
N VAL A 62 -1.69 -0.13 -4.49
CA VAL A 62 -1.75 -0.58 -3.10
C VAL A 62 -2.89 0.10 -2.34
N LEU A 63 -3.10 1.41 -2.52
CA LEU A 63 -4.24 2.13 -1.94
C LEU A 63 -5.59 1.55 -2.37
N THR A 64 -5.71 1.17 -3.64
CA THR A 64 -6.93 0.55 -4.17
C THR A 64 -7.18 -0.82 -3.52
N ILE A 65 -6.12 -1.63 -3.35
CA ILE A 65 -6.19 -2.92 -2.66
C ILE A 65 -6.62 -2.73 -1.20
N LEU A 66 -5.99 -1.80 -0.47
CA LEU A 66 -6.31 -1.51 0.93
C LEU A 66 -7.73 -0.96 1.12
N SER A 67 -8.21 -0.15 0.18
CA SER A 67 -9.57 0.40 0.20
C SER A 67 -10.62 -0.65 -0.19
N GLY A 68 -10.27 -1.55 -1.11
CA GLY A 68 -11.13 -2.64 -1.57
C GLY A 68 -11.26 -3.79 -0.56
N ALA A 69 -10.22 -4.04 0.25
CA ALA A 69 -10.23 -5.04 1.32
C ALA A 69 -11.11 -4.66 2.53
N ARG A 70 -11.58 -3.41 2.62
CA ARG A 70 -12.35 -2.88 3.76
C ARG A 70 -13.88 -3.01 3.60
N ARG A 71 -14.35 -3.94 2.76
CA ARG A 71 -15.78 -4.12 2.46
C ARG A 71 -16.38 -5.36 3.12
#